data_AF-A0A060S439-F1
#
_entry.id   AF-A0A060S439-F1
#
_cell.length_a   1.000
_cell.length_b   1.000
_cell.length_c   1.000
_cell.angle_alpha   90.00
_cell.angle_beta   90.00
_cell.angle_gamma   90.00
#
_symmetry.space_group_name_H-M   'P 1'
#
loop_
_entity.id
_entity.type
_entity.pdbx_description
1 polymer ?
#
loop_
_entity_poly.entity_id
_entity_poly.type
_entity_poly.pdbx_seq_one_letter_code
_entity_poly.pdbx_strand_id
1 'polypeptide(L)'
;MPRHRAETLQQLRSQFIDAQRVGGQSSVEKARTRTGVKDTFQSFFIDKLCSITTKRGQPRTDKEAAVQDYLKTIPYVEESATSPVWRIRGTTAFSSAHQVAVTYLCAIDFDPHSDTPIEILHVVLLGFVKYFWRDTVSRLSDSGKKTLITRLSSFDVTGLGISPLSGNTLVTYAGSLVGRDFRAIAQVASFVLYDLSGIPPELQNMWITLSQLVPLVWQPEINDLPAHLIRLSESIDLFLEATCNLTPRWFNKPKFYLILHLPRHIRRFGPAILFATEGFESFNAVIRSHSVHSNHRAPSRDIALGMARHNRLRHILSGGYFTFPRIVNGKIDEELPDLAEGTPGVTKKSQSRWLLRMAYFDHDKLDWRMLGSGPLSLLEDKGFSSKIVGLPSRSADDGNLPGKRIYSVQAWWLTVNGRCQRFAVN
;
A
#
# COMPACT_ATOMS: atom_id res chain seq x y z
N MET A 1 -24.78 -7.26 -0.50
CA MET A 1 -23.41 -7.51 0.01
C MET A 1 -23.11 -6.48 1.07
N PRO A 2 -22.44 -6.85 2.18
CA PRO A 2 -22.00 -5.91 3.21
C PRO A 2 -21.10 -4.81 2.63
N ARG A 3 -21.31 -3.56 3.02
CA ARG A 3 -20.53 -2.38 2.55
C ARG A 3 -19.84 -1.62 3.68
N HIS A 4 -20.05 -2.04 4.92
CA HIS A 4 -19.47 -1.43 6.10
C HIS A 4 -18.84 -2.49 7.00
N ARG A 5 -17.79 -2.09 7.73
CA ARG A 5 -17.09 -2.92 8.71
C ARG A 5 -18.04 -3.71 9.61
N ALA A 6 -19.03 -3.04 10.21
CA ALA A 6 -19.96 -3.64 11.16
C ALA A 6 -20.77 -4.79 10.53
N GLU A 7 -21.28 -4.59 9.31
CA GLU A 7 -22.04 -5.59 8.58
C GLU A 7 -21.18 -6.81 8.24
N THR A 8 -19.93 -6.59 7.81
CA THR A 8 -19.01 -7.70 7.54
C THR A 8 -18.67 -8.48 8.79
N LEU A 9 -18.39 -7.80 9.90
CA LEU A 9 -18.13 -8.45 11.19
C LEU A 9 -19.33 -9.26 11.68
N GLN A 10 -20.55 -8.76 11.49
CA GLN A 10 -21.77 -9.51 11.80
C GLN A 10 -21.86 -10.79 10.97
N GLN A 11 -21.56 -10.72 9.67
CA GLN A 11 -21.54 -11.93 8.81
C GLN A 11 -20.44 -12.91 9.23
N LEU A 12 -19.23 -12.45 9.53
CA LEU A 12 -18.13 -13.31 9.97
C LEU A 12 -18.44 -13.99 11.32
N ARG A 13 -19.09 -13.27 12.24
CA ARG A 13 -19.57 -13.85 13.52
C ARG A 13 -20.64 -14.90 13.28
N SER A 14 -21.63 -14.61 12.43
CA SER A 14 -22.69 -15.57 12.08
C SER A 14 -22.11 -16.84 11.45
N GLN A 15 -21.19 -16.70 10.48
CA GLN A 15 -20.52 -17.84 9.85
C GLN A 15 -19.75 -18.69 10.88
N PHE A 16 -19.08 -18.04 11.84
CA PHE A 16 -18.34 -18.75 12.89
C PHE A 16 -19.28 -19.51 13.85
N ILE A 17 -20.39 -18.89 14.25
CA ILE A 17 -21.41 -19.54 15.09
C ILE A 17 -22.04 -20.73 14.37
N ASP A 18 -22.35 -20.58 13.08
CA ASP A 18 -22.90 -21.68 12.28
C ASP A 18 -21.90 -22.83 12.16
N ALA A 19 -20.60 -22.54 12.01
CA ALA A 19 -19.55 -23.58 11.97
C ALA A 19 -19.45 -24.41 13.26
N GLN A 20 -19.83 -23.85 14.42
CA GLN A 20 -19.84 -24.58 15.69
C GLN A 20 -20.98 -25.61 15.79
N ARG A 21 -22.04 -25.46 14.99
CA ARG A 21 -23.23 -26.33 15.04
C ARG A 21 -23.00 -27.60 14.25
N VAL A 22 -23.43 -28.75 14.79
CA VAL A 22 -23.45 -30.02 14.05
C VAL A 22 -24.37 -29.89 12.83
N GLY A 23 -23.81 -30.03 11.63
CA GLY A 23 -24.52 -29.82 10.35
C GLY A 23 -24.51 -28.39 9.81
N GLY A 24 -23.85 -27.45 10.50
CA GLY A 24 -23.82 -26.03 10.15
C GLY A 24 -22.96 -25.66 8.94
N GLN A 25 -22.08 -26.56 8.46
CA GLN A 25 -21.21 -26.33 7.30
C GLN A 25 -21.99 -25.84 6.07
N SER A 26 -23.13 -26.46 5.77
CA SER A 26 -23.96 -26.07 4.62
C SER A 26 -24.51 -24.63 4.76
N SER A 27 -24.77 -24.17 5.97
CA SER A 27 -25.22 -22.81 6.25
C SER A 27 -24.08 -21.81 6.06
N VAL A 28 -22.86 -22.16 6.48
CA VAL A 28 -21.66 -21.35 6.23
C VAL A 28 -21.41 -21.19 4.73
N GLU A 29 -21.46 -22.28 3.96
CA GLU A 29 -21.28 -22.26 2.51
C GLU A 29 -22.34 -21.40 1.81
N LYS A 30 -23.63 -21.57 2.18
CA LYS A 30 -24.73 -20.73 1.67
C LYS A 30 -24.55 -19.26 2.02
N ALA A 31 -24.14 -18.95 3.26
CA ALA A 31 -23.92 -17.58 3.72
C ALA A 31 -22.77 -16.91 2.95
N ARG A 32 -21.65 -17.62 2.74
CA ARG A 32 -20.51 -17.16 1.94
C ARG A 32 -20.92 -16.86 0.51
N THR A 33 -21.65 -17.76 -0.14
CA THR A 33 -22.14 -17.56 -1.51
C THR A 33 -23.10 -16.38 -1.62
N ARG A 34 -24.05 -16.25 -0.69
CA ARG A 34 -25.04 -15.16 -0.68
C ARG A 34 -24.42 -13.78 -0.42
N THR A 35 -23.45 -13.72 0.49
CA THR A 35 -22.89 -12.43 0.97
C THR A 35 -21.59 -12.03 0.30
N GLY A 36 -20.87 -12.98 -0.30
CA GLY A 36 -19.50 -12.78 -0.82
C GLY A 36 -18.44 -12.62 0.27
N VAL A 37 -18.80 -12.71 1.56
CA VAL A 37 -17.87 -12.48 2.67
C VAL A 37 -17.11 -13.76 2.99
N LYS A 38 -15.78 -13.71 2.82
CA LYS A 38 -14.85 -14.78 3.21
C LYS A 38 -13.59 -14.18 3.82
N ASP A 39 -13.31 -14.56 5.07
CA ASP A 39 -12.02 -14.31 5.72
C ASP A 39 -11.17 -15.59 5.69
N THR A 40 -10.05 -15.55 4.97
CA THR A 40 -9.12 -16.69 4.87
C THR A 40 -8.47 -17.03 6.20
N PHE A 41 -8.24 -16.05 7.07
CA PHE A 41 -7.72 -16.29 8.41
C PHE A 41 -8.75 -17.04 9.26
N GLN A 42 -10.00 -16.57 9.26
CA GLN A 42 -11.10 -17.24 9.97
C GLN A 42 -11.40 -18.63 9.39
N SER A 43 -11.18 -18.81 8.08
CA SER A 43 -11.42 -20.09 7.39
C SER A 43 -10.62 -21.23 8.03
N PHE A 44 -9.40 -20.99 8.53
CA PHE A 44 -8.63 -22.01 9.25
C PHE A 44 -9.40 -22.61 10.44
N PHE A 45 -10.03 -21.76 11.25
CA PHE A 45 -10.81 -22.19 12.42
C PHE A 45 -12.14 -22.82 12.01
N ILE A 46 -12.81 -22.25 11.00
CA ILE A 46 -14.05 -22.80 10.45
C ILE A 46 -13.81 -24.21 9.88
N ASP A 47 -12.73 -24.42 9.13
CA ASP A 47 -12.43 -25.70 8.51
C ASP A 47 -12.13 -26.77 9.59
N LYS A 48 -11.45 -26.39 10.67
CA LYS A 48 -11.26 -27.23 11.87
C LYS A 48 -12.60 -27.59 12.52
N LEU A 49 -13.48 -26.62 12.75
CA LEU A 49 -14.82 -26.85 13.31
C LEU A 49 -15.67 -27.77 12.41
N CYS A 50 -15.66 -27.54 11.10
CA CYS A 50 -16.34 -28.37 10.12
C CYS A 50 -15.81 -29.81 10.14
N SER A 51 -14.49 -30.01 10.30
CA SER A 51 -13.90 -31.35 10.39
C SER A 51 -14.37 -32.15 11.62
N ILE A 52 -14.62 -31.46 12.74
CA ILE A 52 -15.16 -32.07 13.96
C ILE A 52 -16.66 -32.39 13.77
N THR A 53 -17.44 -31.41 13.30
CA THR A 53 -18.90 -31.52 13.21
C THR A 53 -19.37 -32.53 12.15
N THR A 54 -18.58 -32.74 11.08
CA THR A 54 -18.90 -33.69 10.00
C THR A 54 -18.34 -35.10 10.21
N LYS A 55 -17.57 -35.34 11.27
CA LYS A 55 -16.96 -36.64 11.53
C LYS A 55 -18.01 -37.76 11.57
N ARG A 56 -17.80 -38.82 10.78
CA ARG A 56 -18.74 -39.96 10.69
C ARG A 56 -18.55 -40.89 11.89
N GLY A 57 -19.62 -41.56 12.31
CA GLY A 57 -19.58 -42.58 13.37
C GLY A 57 -19.49 -42.06 14.81
N GLN A 58 -19.61 -40.74 15.02
CA GLN A 58 -19.71 -40.15 16.37
C GLN A 58 -21.12 -39.60 16.62
N PRO A 59 -21.68 -39.82 17.83
CA PRO A 59 -22.97 -39.23 18.20
C PRO A 59 -22.85 -37.71 18.30
N ARG A 60 -24.00 -37.03 18.23
CA ARG A 60 -24.07 -35.57 18.21
C ARG A 60 -23.46 -34.94 19.47
N THR A 61 -23.69 -35.55 20.63
CA THR A 61 -23.17 -35.11 21.93
C THR A 61 -21.64 -35.05 21.96
N ASP A 62 -20.98 -36.06 21.40
CA ASP A 62 -19.51 -36.15 21.40
C ASP A 62 -18.90 -35.10 20.48
N LYS A 63 -19.57 -34.80 19.37
CA LYS A 63 -19.17 -33.72 18.45
C LYS A 63 -19.32 -32.36 19.10
N GLU A 64 -20.43 -32.12 19.80
CA GLU A 64 -20.66 -30.88 20.53
C GLU A 64 -19.62 -30.69 21.64
N ALA A 65 -19.29 -31.74 22.39
CA ALA A 65 -18.22 -31.73 23.38
C ALA A 65 -16.84 -31.43 22.74
N ALA A 66 -16.51 -32.08 21.63
CA ALA A 66 -15.26 -31.86 20.91
C ALA A 66 -15.14 -30.44 20.32
N VAL A 67 -16.25 -29.84 19.87
CA VAL A 67 -16.28 -28.42 19.47
C VAL A 67 -15.97 -27.52 20.67
N GLN A 68 -16.59 -27.75 21.82
CA GLN A 68 -16.33 -26.95 23.03
C GLN A 68 -14.87 -27.08 23.49
N ASP A 69 -14.31 -28.28 23.44
CA ASP A 69 -12.90 -28.49 23.79
C ASP A 69 -11.96 -27.80 22.81
N TYR A 70 -12.26 -27.81 21.51
CA TYR A 70 -11.49 -27.04 20.52
C TYR A 70 -11.59 -25.53 20.77
N LEU A 71 -12.78 -25.00 21.07
CA LEU A 71 -12.96 -23.57 21.36
C LEU A 71 -12.14 -23.11 22.58
N LYS A 72 -12.01 -23.96 23.62
CA LYS A 72 -11.15 -23.69 24.78
C LYS A 72 -9.66 -23.56 24.41
N THR A 73 -9.22 -24.18 23.30
CA THR A 73 -7.83 -24.06 22.83
C THR A 73 -7.54 -22.71 22.18
N ILE A 74 -8.56 -21.93 21.82
CA ILE A 74 -8.43 -20.65 21.12
C ILE A 74 -8.56 -19.51 22.13
N PRO A 75 -7.48 -18.77 22.44
CA PRO A 75 -7.55 -17.64 23.36
C PRO A 75 -8.43 -16.52 22.77
N TYR A 76 -9.37 -16.00 23.54
CA TYR A 76 -10.23 -14.87 23.15
C TYR A 76 -10.95 -15.11 21.81
N VAL A 77 -11.56 -16.28 21.63
CA VAL A 77 -12.10 -16.76 20.34
C VAL A 77 -12.97 -15.74 19.60
N GLU A 78 -13.80 -14.97 20.31
CA GLU A 78 -14.68 -13.96 19.71
C GLU A 78 -13.92 -12.81 19.03
N GLU A 79 -12.70 -12.52 19.49
CA GLU A 79 -11.83 -11.46 18.95
C GLU A 79 -10.71 -12.02 18.07
N SER A 80 -10.22 -13.22 18.37
CA SER A 80 -9.02 -13.79 17.77
C SER A 80 -9.29 -14.67 16.56
N ALA A 81 -10.52 -15.17 16.39
CA ALA A 81 -10.87 -16.03 15.26
C ALA A 81 -10.98 -15.27 13.93
N THR A 82 -11.07 -13.93 13.95
CA THR A 82 -11.08 -13.09 12.74
C THR A 82 -9.70 -12.51 12.43
N SER A 83 -9.46 -12.19 11.16
CA SER A 83 -8.22 -11.56 10.69
C SER A 83 -7.84 -10.34 11.55
N PRO A 84 -6.55 -10.17 11.91
CA PRO A 84 -6.06 -8.99 12.64
C PRO A 84 -6.47 -7.64 12.03
N VAL A 85 -6.74 -7.58 10.73
CA VAL A 85 -7.19 -6.36 10.04
C VAL A 85 -8.43 -5.74 10.69
N TRP A 86 -9.34 -6.58 11.20
CA TRP A 86 -10.57 -6.14 11.84
C TRP A 86 -10.35 -5.54 13.23
N ARG A 87 -9.16 -5.71 13.81
CA ARG A 87 -8.76 -5.23 15.14
C ARG A 87 -7.89 -3.97 15.08
N ILE A 88 -7.58 -3.46 13.89
CA ILE A 88 -6.84 -2.22 13.73
C ILE A 88 -7.75 -1.08 14.22
N ARG A 89 -7.44 -0.56 15.40
CA ARG A 89 -8.13 0.60 15.97
C ARG A 89 -7.65 1.86 15.26
N GLY A 90 -8.57 2.76 14.95
CA GLY A 90 -8.24 4.08 14.45
C GLY A 90 -7.64 4.96 15.55
N THR A 91 -6.88 5.97 15.17
CA THR A 91 -6.41 6.99 16.10
C THR A 91 -7.56 7.90 16.52
N THR A 92 -7.65 8.19 17.81
CA THR A 92 -8.53 9.24 18.33
C THR A 92 -8.06 10.59 17.79
N ALA A 93 -8.95 11.36 17.17
CA ALA A 93 -8.70 12.78 16.94
C ALA A 93 -8.54 13.46 18.31
N PHE A 94 -7.33 13.94 18.63
CA PHE A 94 -7.09 14.71 19.83
C PHE A 94 -7.66 16.12 19.60
N SER A 95 -8.88 16.36 20.09
CA SER A 95 -9.40 17.72 20.21
C SER A 95 -8.76 18.34 21.45
N SER A 96 -7.90 19.36 21.27
CA SER A 96 -7.25 20.11 22.35
C SER A 96 -8.19 21.11 23.01
N ALA A 97 -9.40 20.69 23.38
CA ALA A 97 -10.35 21.52 24.09
C ALA A 97 -10.94 20.76 25.27
N HIS A 98 -10.48 21.15 26.46
CA HIS A 98 -11.01 20.85 27.77
C HIS A 98 -10.89 19.40 28.28
N GLN A 99 -9.94 19.27 29.21
CA GLN A 99 -9.85 18.21 30.19
C GLN A 99 -11.10 18.26 31.08
N VAL A 100 -12.03 17.32 30.87
CA VAL A 100 -12.90 16.64 31.85
C VAL A 100 -14.07 15.97 31.10
N ALA A 101 -14.34 14.72 31.49
CA ALA A 101 -15.56 13.94 31.27
C ALA A 101 -15.75 13.20 29.92
N VAL A 102 -15.55 11.87 30.03
CA VAL A 102 -16.16 10.79 29.24
C VAL A 102 -15.82 10.78 27.74
N THR A 103 -14.68 10.17 27.45
CA THR A 103 -14.22 9.78 26.11
C THR A 103 -15.15 8.74 25.47
N TYR A 104 -16.31 9.18 24.98
CA TYR A 104 -16.95 8.60 23.77
C TYR A 104 -16.43 9.35 22.53
N LEU A 105 -15.11 9.59 22.46
CA LEU A 105 -14.47 9.98 21.21
C LEU A 105 -14.61 8.77 20.28
N CYS A 106 -15.44 8.89 19.23
CA CYS A 106 -15.56 7.91 18.17
C CYS A 106 -14.17 7.58 17.60
N ALA A 107 -13.53 6.55 18.11
CA ALA A 107 -12.45 5.88 17.40
C ALA A 107 -13.09 5.33 16.12
N ILE A 108 -12.81 5.97 14.98
CA ILE A 108 -13.18 5.40 13.68
C ILE A 108 -12.20 4.25 13.45
N ASP A 109 -12.56 3.06 13.94
CA ASP A 109 -11.83 1.83 13.64
C ASP A 109 -11.62 1.68 12.13
N PHE A 110 -10.51 1.04 11.76
CA PHE A 110 -10.20 0.76 10.36
C PHE A 110 -11.36 0.00 9.71
N ASP A 111 -11.96 0.60 8.68
CA ASP A 111 -13.00 0.03 7.83
C ASP A 111 -12.39 -0.37 6.48
N PRO A 112 -12.14 -1.67 6.24
CA PRO A 112 -11.58 -2.13 4.97
C PRO A 112 -12.36 -1.67 3.74
N HIS A 113 -13.68 -1.43 3.84
CA HIS A 113 -14.50 -0.99 2.71
C HIS A 113 -14.25 0.46 2.27
N SER A 114 -13.72 1.27 3.18
CA SER A 114 -13.54 2.70 2.97
C SER A 114 -12.07 3.12 3.07
N ASP A 115 -11.26 2.36 3.81
CA ASP A 115 -9.86 2.64 4.15
C ASP A 115 -8.85 1.87 3.29
N THR A 116 -9.32 1.05 2.35
CA THR A 116 -8.48 0.44 1.32
C THR A 116 -8.72 1.15 -0.02
N PRO A 117 -7.98 2.24 -0.29
CA PRO A 117 -8.14 2.96 -1.54
C PRO A 117 -7.74 2.08 -2.73
N ILE A 118 -8.19 2.46 -3.92
CA ILE A 118 -7.87 1.71 -5.12
C ILE A 118 -6.38 1.79 -5.43
N GLU A 119 -5.82 0.69 -5.91
CA GLU A 119 -4.43 0.64 -6.33
C GLU A 119 -4.35 1.06 -7.82
N ILE A 120 -3.97 2.31 -8.08
CA ILE A 120 -4.01 2.91 -9.43
C ILE A 120 -3.02 2.27 -10.42
N LEU A 121 -1.86 1.80 -9.97
CA LEU A 121 -0.87 1.12 -10.80
C LEU A 121 -1.44 -0.19 -11.36
N HIS A 122 -2.12 -0.97 -10.52
CA HIS A 122 -2.71 -2.25 -10.83
C HIS A 122 -4.01 -2.12 -11.58
N VAL A 123 -4.81 -1.11 -11.28
CA VAL A 123 -6.09 -0.87 -11.96
C VAL A 123 -5.86 -0.32 -13.36
N VAL A 124 -5.03 0.71 -13.52
CA VAL A 124 -4.91 1.44 -14.78
C VAL A 124 -3.72 0.96 -15.61
N LEU A 125 -2.47 1.04 -15.12
CA LEU A 125 -1.29 0.68 -15.95
C LEU A 125 -1.16 -0.83 -16.16
N LEU A 126 -1.06 -1.62 -15.07
CA LEU A 126 -1.01 -3.09 -15.13
C LEU A 126 -2.40 -3.72 -15.33
N GLY A 127 -3.43 -2.90 -15.49
CA GLY A 127 -4.79 -3.30 -15.82
C GLY A 127 -5.18 -2.85 -17.21
N PHE A 128 -5.88 -1.72 -17.31
CA PHE A 128 -6.39 -1.19 -18.57
C PHE A 128 -5.32 -1.11 -19.66
N VAL A 129 -4.25 -0.33 -19.44
CA VAL A 129 -3.21 -0.10 -20.45
C VAL A 129 -2.55 -1.42 -20.87
N LYS A 130 -2.17 -2.25 -19.89
CA LYS A 130 -1.58 -3.57 -20.16
C LYS A 130 -2.47 -4.46 -21.03
N TYR A 131 -3.74 -4.58 -20.68
CA TYR A 131 -4.63 -5.50 -21.40
C TYR A 131 -5.02 -4.95 -22.76
N PHE A 132 -5.31 -3.65 -22.87
CA PHE A 132 -5.60 -3.02 -24.14
C PHE A 132 -4.39 -3.01 -25.07
N TRP A 133 -3.18 -2.80 -24.57
CA TRP A 133 -1.98 -2.83 -25.41
C TRP A 133 -1.73 -4.22 -25.98
N ARG A 134 -1.90 -5.26 -25.16
CA ARG A 134 -1.81 -6.65 -25.62
C ARG A 134 -2.85 -6.97 -26.68
N ASP A 135 -4.09 -6.56 -26.47
CA ASP A 135 -5.17 -6.74 -27.44
C ASP A 135 -4.86 -6.00 -28.75
N THR A 136 -4.48 -4.73 -28.65
CA THR A 136 -4.07 -3.86 -29.77
C THR A 136 -2.98 -4.52 -30.62
N VAL A 137 -1.87 -4.93 -30.01
CA VAL A 137 -0.75 -5.56 -30.72
C VAL A 137 -1.16 -6.92 -31.34
N SER A 138 -2.04 -7.68 -30.68
CA SER A 138 -2.51 -8.98 -31.18
C SER A 138 -3.39 -8.89 -32.41
N ARG A 139 -4.06 -7.75 -32.63
CA ARG A 139 -4.91 -7.49 -33.80
C ARG A 139 -4.13 -7.09 -35.04
N LEU A 140 -2.88 -6.66 -34.88
CA LEU A 140 -2.05 -6.19 -35.99
C LEU A 140 -1.43 -7.35 -36.76
N SER A 141 -1.46 -7.24 -38.08
CA SER A 141 -0.64 -8.06 -38.97
C SER A 141 0.85 -7.77 -38.76
N ASP A 142 1.73 -8.60 -39.33
CA ASP A 142 3.17 -8.36 -39.24
C ASP A 142 3.60 -7.05 -39.91
N SER A 143 2.93 -6.64 -40.98
CA SER A 143 3.13 -5.32 -41.59
C SER A 143 2.67 -4.19 -40.67
N GLY A 144 1.49 -4.31 -40.04
CA GLY A 144 0.99 -3.34 -39.08
C GLY A 144 1.89 -3.20 -37.84
N LYS A 145 2.44 -4.32 -37.34
CA LYS A 145 3.44 -4.31 -36.25
C LYS A 145 4.71 -3.57 -36.65
N LYS A 146 5.23 -3.78 -37.87
CA LYS A 146 6.39 -3.03 -38.37
C LYS A 146 6.11 -1.52 -38.41
N THR A 147 4.95 -1.11 -38.93
CA THR A 147 4.54 0.29 -38.93
C THR A 147 4.46 0.87 -37.52
N LEU A 148 3.85 0.13 -36.57
CA LEU A 148 3.76 0.55 -35.18
C LEU A 148 5.15 0.67 -34.52
N ILE A 149 6.06 -0.28 -34.77
CA ILE A 149 7.45 -0.23 -34.29
C ILE A 149 8.13 1.04 -34.80
N THR A 150 8.03 1.33 -36.10
CA THR A 150 8.61 2.54 -36.69
C THR A 150 8.05 3.79 -36.05
N ARG A 151 6.72 3.91 -35.95
CA ARG A 151 6.05 5.08 -35.34
C ARG A 151 6.46 5.30 -33.88
N LEU A 152 6.52 4.24 -33.08
CA LEU A 152 6.98 4.33 -31.69
C LEU A 152 8.43 4.79 -31.62
N SER A 153 9.29 4.23 -32.46
CA SER A 153 10.74 4.51 -32.44
C SER A 153 11.08 5.92 -32.96
N SER A 154 10.22 6.47 -33.83
CA SER A 154 10.35 7.83 -34.37
C SER A 154 9.54 8.88 -33.60
N PHE A 155 8.82 8.50 -32.55
CA PHE A 155 7.95 9.42 -31.80
C PHE A 155 8.81 10.43 -31.03
N ASP A 156 8.51 11.73 -31.19
CA ASP A 156 9.21 12.78 -30.43
C ASP A 156 8.73 12.78 -28.97
N VAL A 157 9.65 12.42 -28.06
CA VAL A 157 9.39 12.34 -26.62
C VAL A 157 9.85 13.58 -25.85
N THR A 158 10.32 14.63 -26.54
CA THR A 158 10.91 15.82 -25.90
C THR A 158 9.97 16.44 -24.87
N GLY A 159 8.68 16.54 -25.17
CA GLY A 159 7.66 17.07 -24.25
C GLY A 159 7.25 16.13 -23.10
N LEU A 160 7.65 14.86 -23.14
CA LEU A 160 7.24 13.83 -22.17
C LEU A 160 8.28 13.60 -21.06
N GLY A 161 9.51 14.09 -21.22
CA GLY A 161 10.58 13.89 -20.25
C GLY A 161 11.00 12.42 -20.06
N ILE A 162 10.77 11.56 -21.05
CA ILE A 162 11.14 10.14 -21.04
C ILE A 162 12.23 9.84 -22.07
N SER A 163 12.95 8.73 -21.89
CA SER A 163 13.91 8.25 -22.89
C SER A 163 13.19 7.88 -24.19
N PRO A 164 13.89 7.94 -25.35
CA PRO A 164 13.35 7.48 -26.63
C PRO A 164 12.75 6.08 -26.53
N LEU A 165 11.62 5.87 -27.19
CA LEU A 165 10.88 4.61 -27.09
C LEU A 165 11.55 3.52 -27.90
N SER A 166 11.77 2.36 -27.29
CA SER A 166 12.14 1.15 -28.03
C SER A 166 10.89 0.52 -28.63
N GLY A 167 10.49 0.94 -29.83
CA GLY A 167 9.31 0.40 -30.51
C GLY A 167 9.37 -1.12 -30.66
N ASN A 168 10.55 -1.66 -30.98
CA ASN A 168 10.75 -3.11 -31.06
C ASN A 168 10.44 -3.81 -29.73
N THR A 169 10.91 -3.26 -28.61
CA THR A 169 10.63 -3.83 -27.29
C THR A 169 9.13 -3.77 -26.96
N LEU A 170 8.50 -2.60 -27.17
CA LEU A 170 7.11 -2.34 -26.79
C LEU A 170 6.11 -3.20 -27.59
N VAL A 171 6.43 -3.57 -28.83
CA VAL A 171 5.57 -4.40 -29.68
C VAL A 171 5.91 -5.89 -29.53
N THR A 172 7.18 -6.27 -29.63
CA THR A 172 7.59 -7.69 -29.60
C THR A 172 7.33 -8.33 -28.24
N TYR A 173 7.53 -7.58 -27.15
CA TYR A 173 7.38 -8.09 -25.78
C TYR A 173 6.12 -7.56 -25.09
N ALA A 174 5.07 -7.21 -25.84
CA ALA A 174 3.81 -6.66 -25.30
C ALA A 174 3.19 -7.49 -24.15
N GLY A 175 3.48 -8.80 -24.09
CA GLY A 175 3.04 -9.70 -23.01
C GLY A 175 3.79 -9.57 -21.68
N SER A 176 5.03 -9.08 -21.68
CA SER A 176 5.96 -9.09 -20.55
C SER A 176 6.49 -7.70 -20.15
N LEU A 177 5.87 -6.63 -20.67
CA LEU A 177 6.20 -5.25 -20.30
C LEU A 177 5.93 -4.95 -18.81
N VAL A 178 6.60 -3.93 -18.29
CA VAL A 178 6.48 -3.47 -16.90
C VAL A 178 5.78 -2.11 -16.79
N GLY A 179 5.51 -1.65 -15.56
CA GLY A 179 4.78 -0.40 -15.30
C GLY A 179 5.35 0.83 -16.02
N ARG A 180 6.69 0.95 -16.09
CA ARG A 180 7.38 2.03 -16.83
C ARG A 180 6.99 2.05 -18.31
N ASP A 181 6.98 0.89 -18.96
CA ASP A 181 6.64 0.77 -20.37
C ASP A 181 5.18 1.15 -20.61
N PHE A 182 4.28 0.71 -19.74
CA PHE A 182 2.86 1.06 -19.83
C PHE A 182 2.60 2.54 -19.58
N ARG A 183 3.37 3.19 -18.70
CA ARG A 183 3.31 4.65 -18.53
C ARG A 183 3.70 5.38 -19.82
N ALA A 184 4.73 4.90 -20.53
CA ALA A 184 5.11 5.47 -21.82
C ALA A 184 4.02 5.23 -22.88
N ILE A 185 3.51 3.99 -22.98
CA ILE A 185 2.43 3.62 -23.92
C ILE A 185 1.18 4.49 -23.71
N ALA A 186 0.73 4.68 -22.47
CA ALA A 186 -0.48 5.46 -22.18
C ALA A 186 -0.40 6.91 -22.69
N GLN A 187 0.80 7.48 -22.78
CA GLN A 187 1.05 8.83 -23.26
C GLN A 187 1.09 8.95 -24.79
N VAL A 188 1.45 7.87 -25.50
CA VAL A 188 1.70 7.92 -26.94
C VAL A 188 0.70 7.14 -27.78
N ALA A 189 -0.06 6.21 -27.19
CA ALA A 189 -0.91 5.26 -27.90
C ALA A 189 -1.92 5.94 -28.86
N SER A 190 -2.58 7.00 -28.41
CA SER A 190 -3.54 7.76 -29.24
C SER A 190 -2.92 8.33 -30.52
N PHE A 191 -1.62 8.65 -30.50
CA PHE A 191 -0.91 9.26 -31.62
C PHE A 191 -0.24 8.27 -32.55
N VAL A 192 -0.03 7.02 -32.16
CA VAL A 192 0.70 6.02 -32.97
C VAL A 192 -0.20 4.95 -33.59
N LEU A 193 -1.45 4.84 -33.14
CA LEU A 193 -2.38 3.78 -33.54
C LEU A 193 -3.28 4.12 -34.74
N TYR A 194 -3.31 5.37 -35.19
CA TYR A 194 -4.16 5.81 -36.31
C TYR A 194 -3.87 5.06 -37.62
N ASP A 195 -4.88 4.82 -38.45
CA ASP A 195 -4.75 4.19 -39.78
C ASP A 195 -4.05 2.82 -39.81
N LEU A 196 -4.06 2.08 -38.70
CA LEU A 196 -3.61 0.69 -38.69
C LEU A 196 -4.80 -0.23 -38.96
N SER A 197 -4.70 -1.10 -39.97
CA SER A 197 -5.83 -1.94 -40.44
C SER A 197 -6.46 -2.86 -39.39
N GLY A 198 -5.73 -3.22 -38.33
CA GLY A 198 -6.23 -4.04 -37.22
C GLY A 198 -6.88 -3.24 -36.07
N ILE A 199 -6.93 -1.91 -36.17
CA ILE A 199 -7.41 -1.02 -35.12
C ILE A 199 -8.76 -0.42 -35.57
N PRO A 200 -9.89 -0.95 -35.07
CA PRO A 200 -11.18 -0.38 -35.39
C PRO A 200 -11.39 0.97 -34.68
N PRO A 201 -12.30 1.84 -35.18
CA PRO A 201 -12.55 3.17 -34.61
C PRO A 201 -12.89 3.14 -33.12
N GLU A 202 -13.62 2.12 -32.66
CA GLU A 202 -14.02 1.96 -31.25
C GLU A 202 -12.80 1.71 -30.35
N LEU A 203 -11.83 0.92 -30.84
CA LEU A 203 -10.58 0.68 -30.11
C LEU A 203 -9.74 1.96 -30.04
N GLN A 204 -9.71 2.73 -31.13
CA GLN A 204 -9.01 4.02 -31.15
C GLN A 204 -9.67 5.03 -30.20
N ASN A 205 -11.00 5.12 -30.19
CA ASN A 205 -11.74 5.98 -29.27
C ASN A 205 -11.53 5.58 -27.79
N MET A 206 -11.47 4.28 -27.50
CA MET A 206 -11.11 3.79 -26.17
C MET A 206 -9.70 4.25 -25.76
N TRP A 207 -8.71 4.17 -26.66
CA TRP A 207 -7.37 4.68 -26.36
C TRP A 207 -7.35 6.20 -26.13
N ILE A 208 -8.12 6.97 -26.90
CA ILE A 208 -8.22 8.43 -26.73
C ILE A 208 -8.80 8.77 -25.35
N THR A 209 -9.93 8.17 -24.98
CA THR A 209 -10.57 8.40 -23.67
C THR A 209 -9.68 7.92 -22.51
N LEU A 210 -8.98 6.80 -22.65
CA LEU A 210 -8.00 6.34 -21.67
C LEU A 210 -6.82 7.31 -21.52
N SER A 211 -6.30 7.84 -22.63
CA SER A 211 -5.22 8.85 -22.62
C SER A 211 -5.66 10.19 -22.03
N GLN A 212 -6.96 10.53 -22.05
CA GLN A 212 -7.52 11.69 -21.34
C GLN A 212 -7.66 11.43 -19.83
N LEU A 213 -8.06 10.22 -19.44
CA LEU A 213 -8.23 9.83 -18.04
C LEU A 213 -6.89 9.75 -17.28
N VAL A 214 -5.86 9.16 -17.88
CA VAL A 214 -4.57 8.89 -17.19
C VAL A 214 -3.94 10.14 -16.55
N PRO A 215 -3.83 11.30 -17.23
CA PRO A 215 -3.32 12.52 -16.62
C PRO A 215 -4.10 13.01 -15.39
N LEU A 216 -5.42 12.79 -15.35
CA LEU A 216 -6.24 13.16 -14.18
C LEU A 216 -5.96 12.24 -12.99
N VAL A 217 -5.67 10.96 -13.23
CA VAL A 217 -5.34 9.99 -12.17
C VAL A 217 -3.96 10.29 -11.55
N TRP A 218 -2.98 10.70 -12.36
CA TRP A 218 -1.60 10.94 -11.91
C TRP A 218 -1.26 12.42 -11.66
N GLN A 219 -2.22 13.24 -11.21
CA GLN A 219 -1.91 14.59 -10.76
C GLN A 219 -1.18 14.56 -9.41
N PRO A 220 0.01 15.19 -9.28
CA PRO A 220 0.72 15.26 -7.99
C PRO A 220 0.02 16.21 -7.00
N GLU A 221 -0.68 17.22 -7.52
CA GLU A 221 -1.40 18.23 -6.76
C GLU A 221 -2.76 18.52 -7.43
N ILE A 222 -3.78 18.80 -6.62
CA ILE A 222 -5.13 19.14 -7.09
C ILE A 222 -5.50 20.51 -6.51
N ASN A 223 -5.49 21.54 -7.35
CA ASN A 223 -5.77 22.92 -6.93
C ASN A 223 -7.25 23.15 -6.60
N ASP A 224 -8.15 22.61 -7.42
CA ASP A 224 -9.61 22.68 -7.25
C ASP A 224 -10.16 21.26 -7.19
N LEU A 225 -10.38 20.78 -5.96
CA LEU A 225 -10.87 19.42 -5.71
C LEU A 225 -12.27 19.20 -6.29
N PRO A 226 -13.30 20.04 -6.03
CA PRO A 226 -14.61 19.89 -6.65
C PRO A 226 -14.56 19.79 -8.19
N ALA A 227 -13.88 20.71 -8.87
CA ALA A 227 -13.82 20.71 -10.33
C ALA A 227 -13.02 19.51 -10.86
N HIS A 228 -11.95 19.11 -10.17
CA HIS A 228 -11.20 17.90 -10.51
C HIS A 228 -12.07 16.65 -10.41
N LEU A 229 -12.86 16.50 -9.35
CA LEU A 229 -13.73 15.33 -9.15
C LEU A 229 -14.83 15.22 -10.21
N ILE A 230 -15.38 16.35 -10.68
CA ILE A 230 -16.34 16.38 -11.79
C ILE A 230 -15.66 15.89 -13.07
N ARG A 231 -14.56 16.54 -13.48
CA ARG A 231 -13.81 16.17 -14.70
C ARG A 231 -13.35 14.71 -14.67
N LEU A 232 -12.90 14.24 -13.52
CA LEU A 232 -12.47 12.86 -13.34
C LEU A 232 -13.63 11.89 -13.51
N SER A 233 -14.79 12.18 -12.93
CA SER A 233 -15.97 11.31 -13.04
C SER A 233 -16.45 11.24 -14.49
N GLU A 234 -16.57 12.39 -15.16
CA GLU A 234 -16.92 12.46 -16.59
C GLU A 234 -15.93 11.70 -17.47
N SER A 235 -14.62 11.83 -17.20
CA SER A 235 -13.58 11.11 -17.96
C SER A 235 -13.62 9.60 -17.70
N ILE A 236 -13.99 9.17 -16.49
CA ILE A 236 -14.23 7.75 -16.19
C ILE A 236 -15.43 7.26 -16.98
N ASP A 237 -16.55 7.99 -16.97
CA ASP A 237 -17.77 7.59 -17.67
C ASP A 237 -17.54 7.47 -19.19
N LEU A 238 -16.86 8.45 -19.80
CA LEU A 238 -16.48 8.42 -21.21
C LEU A 238 -15.59 7.22 -21.55
N PHE A 239 -14.60 6.91 -20.69
CA PHE A 239 -13.73 5.76 -20.88
C PHE A 239 -14.49 4.43 -20.76
N LEU A 240 -15.41 4.31 -19.80
CA LEU A 240 -16.22 3.11 -19.62
C LEU A 240 -17.21 2.92 -20.78
N GLU A 241 -17.83 4.00 -21.26
CA GLU A 241 -18.70 3.98 -22.44
C GLU A 241 -17.92 3.53 -23.69
N ALA A 242 -16.76 4.14 -23.97
CA ALA A 242 -15.90 3.76 -25.09
C ALA A 242 -15.44 2.29 -24.99
N THR A 243 -15.14 1.82 -23.78
CA THR A 243 -14.80 0.41 -23.52
C THR A 243 -15.98 -0.52 -23.80
N CYS A 244 -17.20 -0.14 -23.41
CA CYS A 244 -18.41 -0.91 -23.65
C CYS A 244 -18.72 -1.02 -25.14
N ASN A 245 -18.60 0.10 -25.87
CA ASN A 245 -18.77 0.17 -27.32
C ASN A 245 -17.75 -0.71 -28.06
N LEU A 246 -16.50 -0.81 -27.55
CA LEU A 246 -15.53 -1.77 -28.06
C LEU A 246 -15.98 -3.22 -27.78
N THR A 247 -16.24 -3.57 -26.52
CA THR A 247 -16.91 -4.82 -26.13
C THR A 247 -17.25 -4.85 -24.63
N PRO A 248 -18.46 -5.28 -24.24
CA PRO A 248 -18.84 -5.40 -22.83
C PRO A 248 -18.08 -6.51 -22.08
N ARG A 249 -17.33 -7.38 -22.79
CA ARG A 249 -16.59 -8.48 -22.16
C ARG A 249 -15.47 -8.01 -21.22
N TRP A 250 -14.99 -6.78 -21.38
CA TRP A 250 -13.96 -6.20 -20.51
C TRP A 250 -14.42 -6.08 -19.06
N PHE A 251 -15.71 -5.85 -18.82
CA PHE A 251 -16.30 -5.66 -17.50
C PHE A 251 -16.35 -6.93 -16.64
N ASN A 252 -16.02 -8.10 -17.19
CA ASN A 252 -15.78 -9.32 -16.39
C ASN A 252 -14.57 -9.18 -15.46
N LYS A 253 -13.70 -8.19 -15.68
CA LYS A 253 -12.58 -7.88 -14.78
C LYS A 253 -13.02 -6.87 -13.73
N PRO A 254 -12.72 -7.09 -12.44
CA PRO A 254 -13.13 -6.19 -11.35
C PRO A 254 -12.53 -4.78 -11.45
N LYS A 255 -11.43 -4.59 -12.19
CA LYS A 255 -10.73 -3.30 -12.33
C LYS A 255 -11.64 -2.19 -12.88
N PHE A 256 -12.57 -2.51 -13.78
CA PHE A 256 -13.52 -1.56 -14.35
C PHE A 256 -14.60 -1.11 -13.34
N TYR A 257 -14.90 -1.93 -12.34
CA TYR A 257 -15.72 -1.51 -11.20
C TYR A 257 -14.92 -0.70 -10.17
N LEU A 258 -13.65 -1.08 -9.94
CA LEU A 258 -12.79 -0.40 -8.96
C LEU A 258 -12.57 1.07 -9.30
N ILE A 259 -12.40 1.42 -10.59
CA ILE A 259 -12.12 2.82 -10.98
C ILE A 259 -13.24 3.79 -10.59
N LEU A 260 -14.50 3.32 -10.49
CA LEU A 260 -15.65 4.13 -10.05
C LEU A 260 -15.50 4.64 -8.60
N HIS A 261 -14.66 4.00 -7.80
CA HIS A 261 -14.37 4.42 -6.42
C HIS A 261 -13.29 5.50 -6.34
N LEU A 262 -12.56 5.77 -7.44
CA LEU A 262 -11.44 6.71 -7.44
C LEU A 262 -11.86 8.12 -7.01
N PRO A 263 -12.96 8.73 -7.49
CA PRO A 263 -13.36 10.06 -7.04
C PRO A 263 -13.62 10.12 -5.52
N ARG A 264 -14.26 9.07 -4.95
CA ARG A 264 -14.48 8.97 -3.50
C ARG A 264 -13.16 8.88 -2.74
N HIS A 265 -12.20 8.11 -3.26
CA HIS A 265 -10.88 7.97 -2.63
C HIS A 265 -10.05 9.25 -2.73
N ILE A 266 -10.07 9.95 -3.87
CA ILE A 266 -9.38 11.23 -4.02
C ILE A 266 -9.96 12.29 -3.07
N ARG A 267 -11.29 12.35 -2.95
CA ARG A 267 -11.94 13.23 -1.98
C ARG A 267 -11.47 12.99 -0.54
N ARG A 268 -11.16 11.74 -0.19
CA ARG A 268 -10.82 11.35 1.18
C ARG A 268 -9.33 11.38 1.49
N PHE A 269 -8.49 10.94 0.55
CA PHE A 269 -7.07 10.70 0.74
C PHE A 269 -6.18 11.70 0.00
N GLY A 270 -6.78 12.61 -0.78
CA GLY A 270 -6.04 13.52 -1.65
C GLY A 270 -5.65 12.88 -2.98
N PRO A 271 -4.67 13.47 -3.70
CA PRO A 271 -4.25 12.99 -5.01
C PRO A 271 -3.92 11.49 -5.03
N ALA A 272 -4.28 10.79 -6.11
CA ALA A 272 -4.23 9.33 -6.14
C ALA A 272 -2.80 8.75 -6.01
N ILE A 273 -1.80 9.54 -6.37
CA ILE A 273 -0.37 9.18 -6.19
C ILE A 273 -0.05 8.90 -4.72
N LEU A 274 -0.72 9.56 -3.76
CA LEU A 274 -0.44 9.41 -2.33
C LEU A 274 -0.75 8.00 -1.78
N PHE A 275 -1.65 7.27 -2.44
CA PHE A 275 -2.02 5.91 -2.05
C PHE A 275 -1.68 4.87 -3.12
N ALA A 276 -0.87 5.24 -4.13
CA ALA A 276 -0.29 4.28 -5.05
C ALA A 276 0.75 3.42 -4.31
N THR A 277 0.71 2.10 -4.52
CA THR A 277 1.61 1.15 -3.84
C THR A 277 2.92 0.90 -4.58
N GLU A 278 3.15 1.58 -5.71
CA GLU A 278 4.41 1.50 -6.48
C GLU A 278 5.65 1.71 -5.60
N GLY A 279 5.58 2.68 -4.67
CA GLY A 279 6.63 2.91 -3.69
C GLY A 279 6.89 1.68 -2.81
N PHE A 280 5.83 1.02 -2.32
CA PHE A 280 5.94 -0.20 -1.51
C PHE A 280 6.46 -1.40 -2.31
N GLU A 281 6.06 -1.55 -3.58
CA GLU A 281 6.58 -2.62 -4.43
C GLU A 281 8.07 -2.46 -4.76
N SER A 282 8.54 -1.22 -4.89
CA SER A 282 9.96 -0.93 -5.06
C SER A 282 10.81 -1.44 -3.88
N PHE A 283 10.24 -1.51 -2.67
CA PHE A 283 10.91 -2.11 -1.50
C PHE A 283 11.15 -3.61 -1.66
N ASN A 284 10.43 -4.32 -2.53
CA ASN A 284 10.71 -5.73 -2.78
C ASN A 284 12.14 -5.94 -3.33
N ALA A 285 12.70 -4.97 -4.06
CA ALA A 285 14.09 -5.02 -4.49
C ALA A 285 15.06 -4.86 -3.30
N VAL A 286 14.74 -3.99 -2.34
CA VAL A 286 15.53 -3.77 -1.12
C VAL A 286 15.50 -5.00 -0.21
N ILE A 287 14.31 -5.58 -0.02
CA ILE A 287 14.12 -6.83 0.73
C ILE A 287 14.96 -7.95 0.12
N ARG A 288 14.88 -8.13 -1.20
CA ARG A 288 15.68 -9.12 -1.93
C ARG A 288 17.17 -8.86 -1.80
N SER A 289 17.61 -7.60 -1.89
CA SER A 289 19.02 -7.23 -1.70
C SER A 289 19.53 -7.60 -0.30
N HIS A 290 18.77 -7.29 0.76
CA HIS A 290 19.14 -7.68 2.12
C HIS A 290 19.19 -9.20 2.30
N SER A 291 18.31 -9.94 1.63
CA SER A 291 18.37 -11.40 1.63
C SER A 291 19.63 -11.91 0.93
N VAL A 292 19.89 -11.48 -0.31
CA VAL A 292 21.03 -11.93 -1.14
C VAL A 292 22.37 -11.75 -0.42
N HIS A 293 22.55 -10.61 0.26
CA HIS A 293 23.79 -10.25 0.96
C HIS A 293 23.84 -10.72 2.42
N SER A 294 22.91 -11.57 2.86
CA SER A 294 22.94 -12.19 4.18
C SER A 294 23.72 -13.51 4.17
N ASN A 295 24.01 -14.05 5.35
CA ASN A 295 24.54 -15.41 5.47
C ASN A 295 23.44 -16.49 5.32
N HIS A 296 22.20 -16.08 5.01
CA HIS A 296 21.00 -16.88 4.82
C HIS A 296 20.60 -17.78 6.00
N ARG A 297 21.20 -17.60 7.19
CA ARG A 297 20.85 -18.40 8.39
C ARG A 297 19.56 -17.92 9.06
N ALA A 298 19.28 -16.62 8.98
CA ALA A 298 18.04 -16.03 9.50
C ALA A 298 17.58 -14.84 8.63
N PRO A 299 17.12 -15.10 7.39
CA PRO A 299 16.83 -14.03 6.42
C PRO A 299 15.85 -12.97 6.94
N SER A 300 14.83 -13.38 7.70
CA SER A 300 13.86 -12.46 8.31
C SER A 300 14.50 -11.48 9.28
N ARG A 301 15.42 -11.96 10.14
CA ARG A 301 16.16 -11.13 11.09
C ARG A 301 17.09 -10.16 10.38
N ASP A 302 17.80 -10.64 9.35
CA ASP A 302 18.78 -9.84 8.62
C ASP A 302 18.11 -8.72 7.80
N ILE A 303 16.98 -9.03 7.16
CA ILE A 303 16.13 -8.05 6.47
C ILE A 303 15.60 -7.02 7.47
N ALA A 304 15.07 -7.45 8.61
CA ALA A 304 14.54 -6.54 9.63
C ALA A 304 15.62 -5.58 10.17
N LEU A 305 16.82 -6.09 10.46
CA LEU A 305 17.96 -5.26 10.89
C LEU A 305 18.41 -4.29 9.79
N GLY A 306 18.44 -4.74 8.53
CA GLY A 306 18.76 -3.91 7.37
C GLY A 306 17.77 -2.75 7.20
N MET A 307 16.47 -3.04 7.28
CA MET A 307 15.40 -2.02 7.22
C MET A 307 15.46 -1.05 8.40
N ALA A 308 15.69 -1.54 9.62
CA ALA A 308 15.83 -0.69 10.80
C ALA A 308 17.02 0.27 10.68
N ARG A 309 18.14 -0.18 10.08
CA ARG A 309 19.30 0.69 9.79
C ARG A 309 18.95 1.78 8.77
N HIS A 310 18.29 1.43 7.67
CA HIS A 310 17.86 2.39 6.65
C HIS A 310 16.88 3.43 7.21
N ASN A 311 15.86 3.00 7.97
CA ASN A 311 14.91 3.92 8.60
C ASN A 311 15.57 4.86 9.59
N ARG A 312 16.54 4.38 10.39
CA ARG A 312 17.33 5.25 11.27
C ARG A 312 18.12 6.29 10.47
N LEU A 313 18.81 5.88 9.39
CA LEU A 313 19.55 6.82 8.55
C LEU A 313 18.62 7.87 7.93
N ARG A 314 17.47 7.46 7.39
CA ARG A 314 16.45 8.37 6.86
C ARG A 314 15.98 9.37 7.91
N HIS A 315 15.63 8.88 9.11
CA HIS A 315 15.20 9.73 10.21
C HIS A 315 16.28 10.75 10.60
N ILE A 316 17.55 10.32 10.70
CA ILE A 316 18.68 11.22 10.96
C ILE A 316 18.80 12.30 9.86
N LEU A 317 18.84 11.89 8.58
CA LEU A 317 19.07 12.79 7.45
C LEU A 317 17.90 13.76 7.22
N SER A 318 16.68 13.37 7.59
CA SER A 318 15.49 14.23 7.56
C SER A 318 15.42 15.22 8.73
N GLY A 319 16.41 15.26 9.63
CA GLY A 319 16.39 16.12 10.81
C GLY A 319 15.45 15.61 11.91
N GLY A 320 15.23 14.29 11.97
CA GLY A 320 14.38 13.65 12.96
C GLY A 320 14.89 13.85 14.39
N TYR A 321 13.94 13.88 15.33
CA TYR A 321 14.22 14.02 16.76
C TYR A 321 14.40 12.65 17.43
N PHE A 322 15.28 12.60 18.41
CA PHE A 322 15.52 11.43 19.25
C PHE A 322 15.29 11.79 20.70
N THR A 323 14.69 10.88 21.46
CA THR A 323 14.73 10.95 22.91
C THR A 323 16.14 10.57 23.35
N PHE A 324 16.89 11.52 23.91
CA PHE A 324 18.15 11.17 24.54
C PHE A 324 17.87 10.71 25.98
N PRO A 325 18.41 9.55 26.41
CA PRO A 325 18.41 9.27 27.83
C PRO A 325 19.22 10.36 28.53
N ARG A 326 18.68 10.88 29.64
CA ARG A 326 19.45 11.76 30.50
C ARG A 326 20.63 10.95 31.04
N ILE A 327 21.85 11.46 30.95
CA ILE A 327 23.02 10.80 31.53
C ILE A 327 23.38 11.57 32.80
N VAL A 328 23.21 10.94 33.95
CA VAL A 328 23.56 11.50 35.27
C VAL A 328 24.74 10.71 35.80
N ASN A 329 25.85 11.38 36.11
CA ASN A 329 27.08 10.75 36.64
C ASN A 329 27.62 9.57 35.80
N GLY A 330 27.59 9.70 34.47
CA GLY A 330 28.09 8.68 33.55
C GLY A 330 27.24 7.42 33.43
N LYS A 331 26.08 7.38 34.10
CA LYS A 331 25.06 6.34 33.95
C LYS A 331 23.87 6.90 33.19
N ILE A 332 23.31 6.07 32.32
CA ILE A 332 22.00 6.33 31.72
C ILE A 332 21.01 6.40 32.89
N ASP A 333 20.38 7.56 33.07
CA ASP A 333 19.31 7.80 34.04
C ASP A 333 18.05 7.05 33.54
N GLU A 334 18.11 5.74 33.70
CA GLU A 334 17.05 4.77 33.41
C GLU A 334 16.41 4.34 34.73
N GLU A 335 15.94 5.29 35.54
CA GLU A 335 14.97 4.95 36.59
C GLU A 335 13.63 4.64 35.92
N LEU A 336 13.47 3.39 35.49
CA LEU A 336 12.13 2.81 35.37
C LEU A 336 11.56 2.76 36.79
N PRO A 337 10.32 3.21 37.04
CA PRO A 337 9.68 2.95 38.31
C PRO A 337 9.73 1.45 38.53
N ASP A 338 10.31 1.01 39.66
CA ASP A 338 10.18 -0.37 40.09
C ASP A 338 8.69 -0.72 39.99
N LEU A 339 8.38 -1.72 39.17
CA LEU A 339 7.03 -2.25 39.05
C LEU A 339 6.70 -2.92 40.39
N ALA A 340 6.35 -2.11 41.40
CA ALA A 340 5.76 -2.59 42.62
C ALA A 340 4.54 -3.41 42.22
N GLU A 341 4.48 -4.65 42.70
CA GLU A 341 3.33 -5.53 42.49
C GLU A 341 2.07 -4.84 43.03
N GLY A 342 1.22 -4.29 42.15
CA GLY A 342 -0.02 -3.66 42.60
C GLY A 342 -0.69 -2.65 41.67
N THR A 343 -0.07 -2.18 40.58
CA THR A 343 -0.70 -1.16 39.73
C THR A 343 -1.90 -1.73 38.94
N PRO A 344 -3.12 -1.17 39.05
CA PRO A 344 -4.28 -1.69 38.36
C PRO A 344 -4.14 -1.51 36.84
N GLY A 345 -4.18 -2.61 36.08
CA GLY A 345 -4.22 -2.59 34.61
C GLY A 345 -3.07 -3.29 33.88
N VAL A 346 -2.00 -3.71 34.58
CA VAL A 346 -0.91 -4.47 33.97
C VAL A 346 -1.06 -5.95 34.26
N THR A 347 -1.64 -6.70 33.32
CA THR A 347 -1.48 -8.16 33.34
C THR A 347 -0.04 -8.49 32.93
N LYS A 348 0.66 -9.30 33.75
CA LYS A 348 2.07 -9.74 33.61
C LYS A 348 2.45 -10.39 32.25
N LYS A 349 1.56 -10.43 31.26
CA LYS A 349 1.66 -11.30 30.09
C LYS A 349 1.52 -10.52 28.79
N SER A 350 2.68 -10.28 28.16
CA SER A 350 2.91 -9.78 26.81
C SER A 350 2.67 -8.30 26.57
N GLN A 351 3.68 -7.46 26.85
CA GLN A 351 3.86 -6.19 26.14
C GLN A 351 5.36 -5.97 25.93
N SER A 352 5.76 -5.57 24.74
CA SER A 352 7.16 -5.20 24.47
C SER A 352 7.61 -4.18 25.50
N ARG A 353 8.88 -4.23 25.94
CA ARG A 353 9.44 -3.23 26.88
C ARG A 353 9.18 -1.80 26.42
N TRP A 354 9.06 -1.58 25.11
CA TRP A 354 8.74 -0.29 24.51
C TRP A 354 7.25 0.11 24.67
N LEU A 355 6.31 -0.83 24.59
CA LEU A 355 4.89 -0.56 24.85
C LEU A 355 4.63 -0.26 26.33
N LEU A 356 5.27 -1.01 27.23
CA LEU A 356 5.24 -0.71 28.66
C LEU A 356 5.83 0.68 28.93
N ARG A 357 6.92 1.04 28.23
CA ARG A 357 7.51 2.38 28.28
C ARG A 357 6.49 3.44 27.86
N MET A 358 5.86 3.31 26.71
CA MET A 358 4.88 4.31 26.22
C MET A 358 3.67 4.50 27.16
N ALA A 359 3.25 3.46 27.88
CA ALA A 359 2.08 3.52 28.75
C ALA A 359 2.27 4.41 30.01
N TYR A 360 3.51 4.65 30.42
CA TYR A 360 3.85 5.40 31.64
C TYR A 360 4.73 6.62 31.36
N PHE A 361 4.92 6.99 30.09
CA PHE A 361 5.82 8.07 29.69
C PHE A 361 5.13 9.44 29.77
N ASP A 362 5.68 10.31 30.61
CA ASP A 362 5.35 11.73 30.64
C ASP A 362 6.02 12.42 29.44
N HIS A 363 5.23 12.80 28.44
CA HIS A 363 5.73 13.40 27.21
C HIS A 363 6.44 14.74 27.43
N ASP A 364 6.09 15.47 28.49
CA ASP A 364 6.64 16.79 28.81
C ASP A 364 8.06 16.70 29.43
N LYS A 365 8.47 15.50 29.87
CA LYS A 365 9.81 15.23 30.44
C LYS A 365 10.82 14.71 29.42
N LEU A 366 10.42 14.55 28.16
CA LEU A 366 11.30 14.04 27.11
C LEU A 366 12.20 15.15 26.56
N ASP A 367 13.51 14.98 26.76
CA ASP A 367 14.51 15.81 26.07
C ASP A 367 14.70 15.29 24.65
N TRP A 368 13.95 15.90 23.73
CA TRP A 368 14.04 15.64 22.30
C TRP A 368 15.17 16.45 21.69
N ARG A 369 16.15 15.75 21.12
CA ARG A 369 17.27 16.41 20.45
C ARG A 369 17.40 15.95 19.01
N MET A 370 17.74 16.89 18.14
CA MET A 370 18.23 16.59 16.81
C MET A 370 19.68 16.09 16.91
N LEU A 371 20.14 15.43 15.85
CA LEU A 371 21.54 15.05 15.73
C LEU A 371 22.43 16.31 15.75
N GLY A 372 23.42 16.34 16.63
CA GLY A 372 24.38 17.44 16.72
C GLY A 372 25.34 17.49 15.53
N SER A 373 26.11 18.58 15.43
CA SER A 373 27.10 18.80 14.36
C SER A 373 28.19 17.72 14.29
N GLY A 374 28.57 17.12 15.42
CA GLY A 374 29.58 16.06 15.49
C GLY A 374 29.21 14.83 14.66
N PRO A 375 28.12 14.10 14.96
CA PRO A 375 27.73 12.96 14.13
C PRO A 375 27.36 13.34 12.69
N LEU A 376 26.90 14.57 12.45
CA LEU A 376 26.65 15.07 11.09
C LEU A 376 27.93 15.25 10.28
N SER A 377 29.07 15.54 10.91
CA SER A 377 30.35 15.69 10.21
C SER A 377 30.84 14.38 9.58
N LEU A 378 30.34 13.22 10.04
CA LEU A 378 30.62 11.93 9.41
C LEU A 378 30.06 11.81 7.99
N LEU A 379 29.07 12.64 7.62
CA LEU A 379 28.57 12.72 6.25
C LEU A 379 29.60 13.34 5.30
N GLU A 380 30.47 14.20 5.82
CA GLU A 380 31.52 14.88 5.06
C GLU A 380 32.81 14.05 5.00
N ASP A 381 32.99 13.10 5.93
CA ASP A 381 34.16 12.22 5.97
C ASP A 381 34.28 11.39 4.69
N LYS A 382 35.42 11.53 3.99
CA LYS A 382 35.80 10.83 2.76
C LYS A 382 34.75 10.86 1.64
N GLY A 383 33.85 11.84 1.66
CA GLY A 383 32.72 11.92 0.73
C GLY A 383 31.68 10.82 0.96
N PHE A 384 31.49 10.35 2.20
CA PHE A 384 30.49 9.35 2.55
C PHE A 384 29.09 9.76 2.07
N SER A 385 28.71 11.03 2.26
CA SER A 385 27.45 11.59 1.76
C SER A 385 27.27 11.41 0.26
N SER A 386 28.26 11.73 -0.56
CA SER A 386 28.13 11.69 -2.03
C SER A 386 28.44 10.33 -2.64
N LYS A 387 29.43 9.60 -2.10
CA LYS A 387 29.89 8.32 -2.65
C LYS A 387 29.10 7.12 -2.15
N ILE A 388 28.63 7.15 -0.91
CA ILE A 388 27.94 6.01 -0.26
C ILE A 388 26.45 6.28 -0.17
N VAL A 389 26.05 7.46 0.33
CA VAL A 389 24.63 7.82 0.50
C VAL A 389 24.05 8.44 -0.79
N GLY A 390 24.89 8.98 -1.68
CA GLY A 390 24.47 9.64 -2.92
C GLY A 390 23.68 10.94 -2.75
N LEU A 391 23.93 11.66 -1.67
CA LEU A 391 23.43 13.02 -1.48
C LEU A 391 24.14 13.97 -2.46
N PRO A 392 23.44 14.96 -3.04
CA PRO A 392 24.07 15.98 -3.87
C PRO A 392 25.12 16.73 -3.06
N SER A 393 26.27 17.01 -3.67
CA SER A 393 27.32 17.85 -3.07
C SER A 393 26.74 19.21 -2.75
N ARG A 394 26.81 19.64 -1.48
CA ARG A 394 26.46 21.02 -1.09
C ARG A 394 27.33 21.98 -1.90
N SER A 395 26.71 22.81 -2.75
CA SER A 395 27.40 23.93 -3.41
C SER A 395 27.64 25.04 -2.40
N ALA A 396 28.76 25.74 -2.53
CA ALA A 396 29.22 26.77 -1.60
C ALA A 396 28.31 28.02 -1.48
N ASP A 397 27.27 28.14 -2.31
CA ASP A 397 26.34 29.29 -2.33
C ASP A 397 25.14 29.18 -1.37
N ASP A 398 24.95 28.08 -0.64
CA ASP A 398 23.85 27.95 0.35
C ASP A 398 24.12 28.67 1.68
N GLY A 399 25.22 29.42 1.78
CA GLY A 399 25.68 30.08 3.00
C GLY A 399 25.09 31.47 3.23
N ASN A 400 23.76 31.65 3.31
CA ASN A 400 23.14 32.76 4.08
C ASN A 400 21.60 32.80 4.14
N LEU A 401 20.92 31.72 4.54
CA LEU A 401 19.51 31.84 4.94
C LEU A 401 19.23 31.09 6.26
N PRO A 402 18.97 31.82 7.37
CA PRO A 402 18.57 31.21 8.63
C PRO A 402 17.10 30.78 8.51
N GLY A 403 16.88 29.46 8.52
CA GLY A 403 15.56 28.87 8.63
C GLY A 403 14.90 28.52 7.29
N LYS A 404 14.43 27.27 7.22
CA LYS A 404 13.45 26.76 6.23
C LYS A 404 13.92 26.65 4.77
N ARG A 405 14.79 25.67 4.48
CA ARG A 405 14.59 24.75 3.35
C ARG A 405 15.08 23.36 3.71
N ILE A 406 14.34 22.69 4.59
CA ILE A 406 14.28 21.23 4.50
C ILE A 406 13.41 21.01 3.26
N TYR A 407 14.04 20.67 2.14
CA TYR A 407 13.33 20.11 1.00
C TYR A 407 12.29 19.14 1.55
N SER A 408 11.02 19.28 1.18
CA SER A 408 10.06 18.18 1.35
C SER A 408 10.55 17.07 0.43
N VAL A 409 11.54 16.31 0.90
CA VAL A 409 12.13 15.21 0.15
C VAL A 409 11.14 14.06 0.23
N GLN A 410 10.09 14.15 -0.58
CA GLN A 410 9.49 12.98 -1.23
C GLN A 410 10.43 12.44 -2.34
N ALA A 411 11.75 12.64 -2.25
CA ALA A 411 12.70 11.87 -3.03
C ALA A 411 12.97 10.55 -2.31
N TRP A 412 12.59 9.47 -2.97
CA TRP A 412 12.89 8.13 -2.52
C TRP A 412 14.35 7.84 -2.87
N TRP A 413 15.20 7.76 -1.83
CA TRP A 413 16.59 7.35 -1.98
C TRP A 413 16.66 5.82 -1.92
N LEU A 414 17.04 5.19 -3.03
CA LEU A 414 17.28 3.75 -3.14
C LEU A 414 18.75 3.51 -3.51
N THR A 415 19.47 2.80 -2.64
CA THR A 415 20.81 2.30 -2.95
C THR A 415 20.69 0.89 -3.54
N VAL A 416 20.99 0.74 -4.83
CA VAL A 416 21.12 -0.56 -5.50
C VAL A 416 22.56 -0.67 -6.00
N ASN A 417 23.28 -1.71 -5.58
CA ASN A 417 24.68 -1.98 -5.96
C ASN A 417 25.65 -0.79 -5.75
N GLY A 418 25.58 -0.13 -4.60
CA GLY A 418 26.51 0.95 -4.24
C GLY A 418 26.37 2.23 -5.07
N ARG A 419 25.28 2.39 -5.84
CA ARG A 419 24.91 3.68 -6.47
C ARG A 419 23.55 4.11 -5.95
N CYS A 420 23.43 5.35 -5.51
CA CYS A 420 22.16 5.94 -5.15
C CYS A 420 21.47 6.44 -6.43
N GLN A 421 20.29 5.91 -6.74
CA GLN A 421 19.46 6.44 -7.82
C GLN A 421 18.42 7.38 -7.23
N ARG A 422 18.38 8.61 -7.73
CA ARG A 422 17.36 9.61 -7.40
C ARG A 422 16.06 9.20 -8.09
N PHE A 423 15.07 8.72 -7.34
CA PHE A 423 13.69 8.72 -7.80
C PHE A 423 13.10 10.09 -7.44
N ALA A 424 13.22 11.04 -8.37
CA ALA A 424 12.37 12.21 -8.34
C ALA A 424 10.96 11.75 -8.71
N VAL A 425 9.99 11.99 -7.83
CA VAL A 425 8.65 12.31 -8.32
C VAL A 425 8.77 13.75 -8.83
N ASN A 426 9.06 13.87 -10.12
CA ASN A 426 8.61 14.97 -10.96
C ASN A 426 7.73 14.34 -12.04
#